data_AF-A0A1Y2K2P2-F1
#
_entry.id   AF-A0A1Y2K2P2-F1
#
_cell.length_a   1.000
_cell.length_b   1.000
_cell.length_c   1.000
_cell.angle_alpha   90.00
_cell.angle_beta   90.00
_cell.angle_gamma   90.00
#
_symmetry.space_group_name_H-M   'P 1'
#
loop_
_entity.id
_entity.type
_entity.pdbx_description
1 polymer ?
#
loop_
_entity_poly.entity_id
_entity_poly.type
_entity_poly.pdbx_seq_one_letter_code
_entity_poly.pdbx_strand_id
1 'polypeptide(L)'
;MYVHTSASDYLHTPQSSGAHEPLATRLTVYQAGLPNTRFIHQILASSWHGDSAMSERLGLSEEAFESLMATHFPGMRLPPPSAVLPVADAQREEERAELLDLLMRNRNESVADSDLMAQIVTDGCLGPDHLWSDLGLRARAELSALITLNFPDLSAKNPNSRMKWKRFFYKQLCEQEGIYVCRSPSCEACQDYAKCFGPDQ
;
A
#
# COMPACT_ATOMS: atom_id res chain seq x y z
N MET A 1 20.38 -13.19 -69.87
CA MET A 1 20.19 -11.77 -69.51
C MET A 1 19.47 -11.76 -68.17
N TYR A 2 20.18 -11.39 -67.12
CA TYR A 2 19.65 -11.23 -65.75
C TYR A 2 18.57 -10.13 -65.74
N VAL A 3 17.48 -10.34 -64.99
CA VAL A 3 17.03 -9.56 -63.81
C VAL A 3 15.59 -10.00 -63.45
N HIS A 4 15.43 -10.79 -62.39
CA HIS A 4 15.11 -10.40 -61.01
C HIS A 4 13.61 -10.26 -60.71
N THR A 5 13.13 -11.30 -60.04
CA THR A 5 11.92 -11.43 -59.21
C THR A 5 11.87 -10.31 -58.16
N SER A 6 10.72 -9.67 -57.97
CA SER A 6 10.40 -8.94 -56.75
C SER A 6 9.18 -9.58 -56.12
N ALA A 7 9.44 -10.51 -55.20
CA ALA A 7 8.46 -10.93 -54.21
C ALA A 7 8.32 -9.76 -53.23
N SER A 8 7.12 -9.18 -53.18
CA SER A 8 6.77 -8.23 -52.14
C SER A 8 6.59 -9.03 -50.86
N ASP A 9 7.68 -9.14 -50.10
CA ASP A 9 7.66 -9.60 -48.72
C ASP A 9 6.84 -8.59 -47.91
N TYR A 10 5.55 -8.89 -47.77
CA TYR A 10 4.75 -8.36 -46.69
C TYR A 10 5.35 -8.89 -45.38
N LEU A 11 6.32 -8.15 -44.85
CA LEU A 11 6.72 -8.25 -43.46
C LEU A 11 5.46 -8.03 -42.63
N HIS A 12 4.93 -9.15 -42.14
CA HIS A 12 3.88 -9.18 -41.15
C HIS A 12 4.50 -8.61 -39.87
N THR A 13 4.42 -7.30 -39.71
CA THR A 13 4.68 -6.65 -38.44
C THR A 13 3.70 -7.25 -37.43
N PRO A 14 4.14 -7.88 -36.33
CA PRO A 14 3.20 -8.37 -35.33
C PRO A 14 2.46 -7.16 -34.78
N GLN A 15 1.16 -7.10 -35.07
CA GLN A 15 0.26 -6.10 -34.54
C GLN A 15 0.30 -6.17 -33.02
N SER A 16 0.47 -5.01 -32.38
CA SER A 16 0.41 -4.83 -30.94
C SER A 16 -0.92 -5.35 -30.37
N SER A 17 -0.87 -6.48 -29.66
CA SER A 17 -2.02 -7.00 -28.89
C SER A 17 -2.02 -6.54 -27.42
N GLY A 18 -1.12 -5.64 -27.02
CA GLY A 18 -0.88 -5.28 -25.60
C GLY A 18 -1.82 -4.24 -24.98
N ALA A 19 -2.95 -3.88 -25.61
CA ALA A 19 -3.76 -2.73 -25.17
C ALA A 19 -4.58 -2.93 -23.88
N HIS A 20 -4.64 -4.13 -23.31
CA HIS A 20 -5.46 -4.41 -22.11
C HIS A 20 -4.84 -5.41 -21.13
N GLU A 21 -3.53 -5.61 -21.14
CA GLU A 21 -2.94 -6.50 -20.14
C GLU A 21 -3.14 -5.89 -18.73
N PRO A 22 -3.76 -6.63 -17.78
CA PRO A 22 -4.00 -6.11 -16.44
C PRO A 22 -2.70 -5.63 -15.80
N LEU A 23 -2.76 -4.52 -15.06
CA LEU A 23 -1.58 -3.97 -14.39
C LEU A 23 -0.86 -5.02 -13.53
N ALA A 24 -1.62 -5.88 -12.86
CA ALA A 24 -1.09 -6.98 -12.07
C ALA A 24 -0.14 -7.88 -12.87
N THR A 25 -0.52 -8.27 -14.09
CA THR A 25 0.30 -9.14 -14.95
C THR A 25 1.56 -8.42 -15.41
N ARG A 26 1.43 -7.15 -15.82
CA ARG A 26 2.56 -6.32 -16.22
C ARG A 26 3.58 -6.19 -15.08
N LEU A 27 3.13 -5.88 -13.86
CA LEU A 27 4.01 -5.77 -12.71
C LEU A 27 4.75 -7.08 -12.40
N THR A 28 4.13 -8.25 -12.59
CA THR A 28 4.80 -9.54 -12.42
C THR A 28 6.00 -9.72 -13.36
N VAL A 29 5.97 -9.14 -14.56
CA VAL A 29 7.09 -9.19 -15.52
C VAL A 29 8.29 -8.36 -15.03
N TYR A 30 8.04 -7.23 -14.36
CA TYR A 30 9.07 -6.28 -13.94
C TYR A 30 9.49 -6.43 -12.47
N GLN A 31 8.88 -7.34 -11.70
CA GLN A 31 9.08 -7.41 -10.25
C GLN A 31 10.53 -7.74 -9.87
N ALA A 32 11.10 -6.97 -8.94
CA ALA A 32 12.36 -7.30 -8.28
C ALA A 32 12.15 -8.38 -7.20
N GLY A 33 13.17 -9.19 -6.91
CA GLY A 33 13.14 -10.22 -5.86
C GLY A 33 13.28 -9.70 -4.42
N LEU A 34 12.87 -8.46 -4.15
CA LEU A 34 13.01 -7.84 -2.82
C LEU A 34 11.89 -8.25 -1.86
N PRO A 35 12.12 -8.26 -0.55
CA PRO A 35 11.14 -8.73 0.44
C PRO A 35 9.77 -8.04 0.34
N ASN A 36 9.75 -6.73 0.09
CA ASN A 36 8.52 -5.94 0.01
C ASN A 36 7.84 -5.97 -1.37
N THR A 37 8.51 -6.44 -2.44
CA THR A 37 7.97 -6.36 -3.80
C THR A 37 6.59 -7.00 -3.93
N ARG A 38 6.38 -8.17 -3.31
CA ARG A 38 5.10 -8.89 -3.38
C ARG A 38 3.94 -8.10 -2.76
N PHE A 39 4.20 -7.33 -1.69
CA PHE A 39 3.18 -6.53 -1.03
C PHE A 39 2.87 -5.30 -1.88
N ILE A 40 3.91 -4.60 -2.33
CA ILE A 40 3.74 -3.41 -3.17
C ILE A 40 3.04 -3.77 -4.48
N HIS A 41 3.39 -4.90 -5.10
CA HIS A 41 2.73 -5.43 -6.29
C HIS A 41 1.21 -5.48 -6.12
N GLN A 42 0.78 -6.09 -5.02
CA GLN A 42 -0.62 -6.32 -4.74
C GLN A 42 -1.37 -5.04 -4.34
N ILE A 43 -0.75 -4.21 -3.50
CA ILE A 43 -1.30 -2.92 -3.07
C ILE A 43 -1.48 -2.00 -4.30
N LEU A 44 -0.46 -1.91 -5.14
CA LEU A 44 -0.47 -1.11 -6.36
C LEU A 44 -1.50 -1.62 -7.38
N ALA A 45 -1.55 -2.93 -7.63
CA ALA A 45 -2.53 -3.51 -8.53
C ALA A 45 -3.96 -3.22 -8.08
N SER A 46 -4.25 -3.36 -6.78
CA SER A 46 -5.60 -3.16 -6.22
C SER A 46 -6.01 -1.69 -6.23
N SER A 47 -5.09 -0.78 -5.88
CA SER A 47 -5.34 0.68 -5.96
C SER A 47 -5.76 1.10 -7.37
N TRP A 48 -5.06 0.61 -8.38
CA TRP A 48 -5.34 0.94 -9.77
C TRP A 48 -6.60 0.27 -10.34
N HIS A 49 -7.11 -0.79 -9.69
CA HIS A 49 -8.38 -1.41 -10.03
C HIS A 49 -9.57 -0.78 -9.27
N GLY A 50 -9.30 0.05 -8.26
CA GLY A 50 -10.33 0.63 -7.39
C GLY A 50 -10.81 -0.32 -6.28
N ASP A 51 -10.06 -1.39 -6.01
CA ASP A 51 -10.38 -2.41 -4.99
C ASP A 51 -9.74 -2.12 -3.62
N SER A 52 -9.25 -0.88 -3.42
CA SER A 52 -8.62 -0.44 -2.17
C SER A 52 -8.93 1.03 -1.89
N ALA A 53 -8.62 1.49 -0.68
CA ALA A 53 -8.76 2.90 -0.28
C ALA A 53 -7.52 3.74 -0.64
N MET A 54 -6.49 3.13 -1.25
CA MET A 54 -5.21 3.77 -1.53
C MET A 54 -5.29 4.65 -2.78
N SER A 55 -4.64 5.81 -2.72
CA SER A 55 -4.36 6.61 -3.93
C SER A 55 -3.44 5.89 -4.90
N GLU A 56 -3.43 6.29 -6.17
CA GLU A 56 -2.58 5.68 -7.21
C GLU A 56 -1.07 5.76 -6.91
N ARG A 57 -0.67 6.70 -6.04
CA ARG A 57 0.71 6.85 -5.49
C ARG A 57 0.89 6.24 -4.10
N LEU A 58 -0.10 5.49 -3.61
CA LEU A 58 -0.06 4.77 -2.33
C LEU A 58 0.20 5.66 -1.10
N GLY A 59 -0.21 6.94 -1.18
CA GLY A 59 0.01 7.92 -0.11
C GLY A 59 1.44 8.49 -0.05
N LEU A 60 2.27 8.17 -1.06
CA LEU A 60 3.64 8.66 -1.18
C LEU A 60 3.71 9.99 -1.95
N SER A 61 4.78 10.74 -1.67
CA SER A 61 5.18 11.86 -2.53
C SER A 61 5.58 11.35 -3.92
N GLU A 62 5.65 12.25 -4.90
CA GLU A 62 6.09 11.91 -6.25
C GLU A 62 7.47 11.26 -6.27
N GLU A 63 8.44 11.89 -5.62
CA GLU A 63 9.82 11.39 -5.51
C GLU A 63 9.89 10.02 -4.82
N ALA A 64 9.16 9.83 -3.72
CA ALA A 64 9.13 8.56 -3.00
C ALA A 64 8.49 7.45 -3.84
N PHE A 65 7.41 7.77 -4.57
CA PHE A 65 6.75 6.82 -5.46
C PHE A 65 7.65 6.43 -6.64
N GLU A 66 8.34 7.39 -7.26
CA GLU A 66 9.28 7.11 -8.34
C GLU A 66 10.44 6.22 -7.88
N SER A 67 11.00 6.50 -6.70
CA SER A 67 12.04 5.67 -6.08
C SER A 67 11.55 4.24 -5.81
N LEU A 68 10.33 4.09 -5.27
CA LEU A 68 9.69 2.79 -5.04
C LEU A 68 9.55 2.00 -6.34
N MET A 69 9.05 2.64 -7.40
CA MET A 69 8.84 2.02 -8.71
C MET A 69 10.16 1.62 -9.37
N ALA A 70 11.19 2.47 -9.30
CA ALA A 70 12.51 2.17 -9.83
C ALA A 70 13.17 0.97 -9.12
N THR A 71 12.94 0.83 -7.81
CA THR A 71 13.51 -0.24 -6.98
C THR A 71 12.77 -1.56 -7.17
N HIS A 72 11.44 -1.56 -7.12
CA HIS A 72 10.64 -2.79 -7.10
C HIS A 72 10.16 -3.26 -8.47
N PHE A 73 10.04 -2.36 -9.45
CA PHE A 73 9.56 -2.68 -10.80
C PHE A 73 10.42 -1.99 -11.87
N PRO A 74 11.74 -2.24 -11.90
CA PRO A 74 12.65 -1.55 -12.81
C PRO A 74 12.22 -1.70 -14.27
N GLY A 75 12.01 -0.57 -14.95
CA GLY A 75 11.57 -0.53 -16.35
C GLY A 75 10.05 -0.53 -16.55
N MET A 76 9.26 -0.69 -15.49
CA MET A 76 7.82 -0.51 -15.54
C MET A 76 7.48 0.98 -15.70
N ARG A 77 6.56 1.28 -16.60
CA ARG A 77 5.98 2.62 -16.76
C ARG A 77 4.49 2.60 -16.50
N LEU A 78 4.06 3.47 -15.59
CA LEU A 78 2.67 3.75 -15.31
C LEU A 78 2.27 5.05 -16.02
N PRO A 79 1.01 5.20 -16.48
CA PRO A 79 0.52 6.50 -16.89
C PRO A 79 0.54 7.48 -15.69
N PRO A 80 0.56 8.79 -15.95
CA PRO A 80 0.48 9.78 -14.88
C PRO A 80 -0.82 9.57 -14.08
N PRO A 81 -0.80 9.80 -12.76
CA PRO A 81 -1.98 9.63 -11.94
C PRO A 81 -3.10 10.57 -12.39
N SER A 82 -4.35 10.09 -12.31
CA SER A 82 -5.55 10.86 -12.60
C SER A 82 -5.80 11.84 -11.46
N ALA A 83 -5.04 12.93 -11.43
CA ALA A 83 -4.95 13.85 -10.31
C ALA A 83 -6.31 14.39 -9.84
N VAL A 84 -6.75 13.98 -8.64
CA VAL A 84 -7.46 14.81 -7.66
C VAL A 84 -7.10 14.27 -6.27
N LEU A 85 -6.23 14.96 -5.53
CA LEU A 85 -6.09 14.71 -4.10
C LEU A 85 -7.18 15.52 -3.38
N PRO A 86 -8.04 14.90 -2.57
CA PRO A 86 -8.90 15.66 -1.68
C PRO A 86 -8.02 16.50 -0.75
N VAL A 87 -8.42 17.74 -0.48
CA VAL A 87 -7.76 18.57 0.53
C VAL A 87 -7.97 17.88 1.88
N ALA A 88 -6.88 17.40 2.49
CA ALA A 88 -6.94 16.86 3.83
C ALA A 88 -7.30 17.99 4.81
N ASP A 89 -8.25 17.74 5.70
CA ASP A 89 -8.47 18.63 6.84
C ASP A 89 -7.31 18.51 7.84
N ALA A 90 -7.16 19.51 8.71
CA ALA A 90 -6.03 19.58 9.64
C ALA A 90 -5.99 18.41 10.63
N GLN A 91 -7.16 17.88 11.03
CA GLN A 91 -7.25 16.76 11.98
C GLN A 91 -6.76 15.46 11.34
N ARG A 92 -7.07 15.25 10.06
CA ARG A 92 -6.61 14.10 9.30
C ARG A 92 -5.10 14.13 9.06
N GLU A 93 -4.51 15.31 8.89
CA GLU A 93 -3.05 15.44 8.79
C GLU A 93 -2.35 15.20 10.14
N GLU A 94 -2.94 15.64 11.25
CA GLU A 94 -2.45 15.33 12.60
C GLU A 94 -2.47 13.82 12.86
N GLU A 95 -3.60 13.15 12.59
CA GLU A 95 -3.73 11.70 12.69
C GLU A 95 -2.70 10.96 11.80
N ARG A 96 -2.50 11.45 10.57
CA ARG A 96 -1.48 10.91 9.65
C ARG A 96 -0.08 11.03 10.25
N ALA A 97 0.26 12.18 10.82
CA ALA A 97 1.57 12.46 11.39
C ALA A 97 1.86 11.55 12.60
N GLU A 98 0.90 11.37 13.50
CA GLU A 98 1.03 10.49 14.68
C GLU A 98 1.24 9.03 14.27
N LEU A 99 0.44 8.51 13.33
CA LEU A 99 0.58 7.16 12.81
C LEU A 99 1.93 6.94 12.12
N LEU A 100 2.34 7.91 11.30
CA LEU A 100 3.63 7.85 10.62
C LEU A 100 4.79 7.86 11.62
N ASP A 101 4.75 8.72 12.64
CA ASP A 101 5.76 8.75 13.69
C ASP A 101 5.83 7.41 14.45
N LEU A 102 4.68 6.84 14.83
CA LEU A 102 4.62 5.52 15.46
C LEU A 102 5.28 4.44 14.58
N LEU A 103 4.93 4.37 13.29
CA LEU A 103 5.44 3.34 12.38
C LEU A 103 6.93 3.55 12.09
N MET A 104 7.36 4.80 11.87
CA MET A 104 8.77 5.13 11.63
C MET A 104 9.65 4.78 12.81
N ARG A 105 9.22 5.06 14.05
CA ARG A 105 9.96 4.68 15.27
C ARG A 105 10.10 3.17 15.48
N ASN A 106 9.23 2.37 14.88
CA ASN A 106 9.23 0.91 15.04
C ASN A 106 9.58 0.18 13.73
N ARG A 107 10.08 0.88 12.71
CA ARG A 107 10.45 0.26 11.44
C ARG A 107 11.69 -0.63 11.61
N ASN A 108 11.76 -1.67 10.81
CA ASN A 108 12.93 -2.53 10.70
C ASN A 108 13.95 -1.91 9.75
N GLU A 109 14.94 -1.19 10.27
CA GLU A 109 15.95 -0.50 9.45
C GLU A 109 16.83 -1.45 8.62
N SER A 110 16.83 -2.77 8.94
CA SER A 110 17.51 -3.78 8.12
C SER A 110 16.74 -4.17 6.85
N VAL A 111 15.45 -3.82 6.77
CA VAL A 111 14.61 -4.08 5.60
C VAL A 111 14.60 -2.81 4.75
N ALA A 112 15.03 -2.96 3.51
CA ALA A 112 14.95 -1.90 2.50
C ALA A 112 13.51 -1.40 2.38
N ASP A 113 13.37 -0.09 2.21
CA ASP A 113 12.09 0.59 1.98
C ASP A 113 11.09 0.48 3.15
N SER A 114 11.56 0.12 4.35
CA SER A 114 10.70 0.04 5.54
C SER A 114 10.10 1.40 5.94
N ASP A 115 10.76 2.50 5.58
CA ASP A 115 10.26 3.87 5.68
C ASP A 115 9.16 4.20 4.65
N LEU A 116 9.29 3.71 3.42
CA LEU A 116 8.24 3.79 2.40
C LEU A 116 7.02 2.95 2.82
N MET A 117 7.26 1.76 3.37
CA MET A 117 6.19 0.92 3.91
C MET A 117 5.50 1.57 5.10
N ALA A 118 6.20 2.34 5.95
CA ALA A 118 5.58 3.11 7.02
C ALA A 118 4.58 4.13 6.46
N GLN A 119 4.96 4.86 5.42
CA GLN A 119 4.07 5.83 4.77
C GLN A 119 2.85 5.16 4.12
N ILE A 120 3.05 4.05 3.40
CA ILE A 120 1.96 3.29 2.75
C ILE A 120 0.98 2.75 3.81
N VAL A 121 1.49 2.18 4.90
CA VAL A 121 0.63 1.64 5.97
C VAL A 121 -0.09 2.75 6.72
N THR A 122 0.54 3.92 6.93
CA THR A 122 -0.14 5.11 7.46
C THR A 122 -1.30 5.51 6.59
N ASP A 123 -1.12 5.65 5.27
CA ASP A 123 -2.19 6.06 4.35
C ASP A 123 -3.35 5.06 4.38
N GLY A 124 -3.06 3.76 4.35
CA GLY A 124 -4.06 2.71 4.50
C GLY A 124 -4.77 2.73 5.87
N CYS A 125 -4.15 3.25 6.93
CA CYS A 125 -4.81 3.38 8.23
C CYS A 125 -5.95 4.40 8.21
N LEU A 126 -5.83 5.43 7.37
CA LEU A 126 -6.81 6.50 7.24
C LEU A 126 -8.04 6.07 6.41
N GLY A 127 -8.00 4.92 5.74
CA GLY A 127 -9.14 4.34 5.04
C GLY A 127 -10.30 3.99 5.99
N PRO A 128 -11.53 3.85 5.49
CA PRO A 128 -12.72 3.62 6.31
C PRO A 128 -12.83 2.19 6.86
N ASP A 129 -12.18 1.21 6.23
CA ASP A 129 -12.41 -0.20 6.49
C ASP A 129 -11.30 -0.85 7.35
N HIS A 130 -11.13 -2.17 7.21
CA HIS A 130 -10.01 -2.87 7.82
C HIS A 130 -8.76 -2.60 7.01
N LEU A 131 -7.65 -2.30 7.69
CA LEU A 131 -6.36 -1.96 7.07
C LEU A 131 -5.91 -2.91 5.95
N TRP A 132 -6.15 -4.22 6.07
CA TRP A 132 -5.76 -5.16 5.02
C TRP A 132 -6.58 -4.93 3.73
N SER A 133 -7.88 -4.63 3.86
CA SER A 133 -8.78 -4.31 2.75
C SER A 133 -8.49 -2.92 2.19
N ASP A 134 -8.28 -1.93 3.07
CA ASP A 134 -7.92 -0.56 2.66
C ASP A 134 -6.62 -0.54 1.85
N LEU A 135 -5.64 -1.39 2.19
CA LEU A 135 -4.40 -1.57 1.44
C LEU A 135 -4.59 -2.38 0.15
N GLY A 136 -5.71 -3.08 -0.04
CA GLY A 136 -5.90 -4.01 -1.16
C GLY A 136 -5.18 -5.35 -1.00
N LEU A 137 -4.85 -5.75 0.23
CA LEU A 137 -4.35 -7.09 0.53
C LEU A 137 -5.53 -8.09 0.51
N ARG A 138 -5.27 -9.38 0.30
CA ARG A 138 -6.33 -10.41 0.16
C ARG A 138 -6.87 -10.86 1.50
N ALA A 139 -6.03 -10.79 2.53
CA ALA A 139 -6.37 -11.29 3.84
C ALA A 139 -5.55 -10.60 4.93
N ARG A 140 -6.11 -10.65 6.14
CA ARG A 140 -5.42 -10.27 7.37
C ARG A 140 -4.04 -10.93 7.52
N ALA A 141 -3.88 -12.19 7.11
CA ALA A 141 -2.62 -12.93 7.23
C ALA A 141 -1.49 -12.30 6.39
N GLU A 142 -1.80 -11.75 5.21
CA GLU A 142 -0.82 -11.04 4.39
C GLU A 142 -0.39 -9.74 5.05
N LEU A 143 -1.35 -8.99 5.61
CA LEU A 143 -1.02 -7.80 6.41
C LEU A 143 -0.15 -8.16 7.62
N SER A 144 -0.46 -9.24 8.33
CA SER A 144 0.39 -9.70 9.43
C SER A 144 1.80 -10.01 8.98
N ALA A 145 1.99 -10.67 7.83
CA ALA A 145 3.32 -10.92 7.27
C ALA A 145 4.06 -9.62 6.89
N LEU A 146 3.35 -8.63 6.33
CA LEU A 146 3.88 -7.30 6.02
C LEU A 146 4.37 -6.60 7.29
N ILE A 147 3.54 -6.61 8.33
CA ILE A 147 3.87 -5.97 9.61
C ILE A 147 5.01 -6.69 10.33
N THR A 148 5.04 -8.03 10.33
CA THR A 148 6.16 -8.79 10.91
C THR A 148 7.48 -8.49 10.21
N LEU A 149 7.47 -8.31 8.88
CA LEU A 149 8.66 -7.97 8.11
C LEU A 149 9.16 -6.55 8.43
N ASN A 150 8.26 -5.55 8.36
CA ASN A 150 8.63 -4.14 8.38
C ASN A 150 8.58 -3.50 9.78
N PHE A 151 7.83 -4.06 10.73
CA PHE A 151 7.65 -3.51 12.09
C PHE A 151 7.68 -4.63 13.16
N PRO A 152 8.79 -5.37 13.28
CA PRO A 152 8.88 -6.57 14.12
C PRO A 152 8.56 -6.30 15.60
N ASP A 153 8.94 -5.13 16.13
CA ASP A 153 8.65 -4.76 17.52
C ASP A 153 7.15 -4.53 17.79
N LEU A 154 6.45 -3.91 16.84
CA LEU A 154 4.99 -3.82 16.88
C LEU A 154 4.35 -5.20 16.74
N SER A 155 4.94 -6.07 15.91
CA SER A 155 4.48 -7.44 15.75
C SER A 155 4.62 -8.27 17.02
N ALA A 156 5.72 -8.10 17.76
CA ALA A 156 5.94 -8.78 19.03
C ALA A 156 4.92 -8.34 20.10
N LYS A 157 4.52 -7.06 20.09
CA LYS A 157 3.51 -6.48 21.00
C LYS A 157 2.07 -6.90 20.65
N ASN A 158 1.83 -7.45 19.45
CA ASN A 158 0.53 -7.98 19.03
C ASN A 158 0.65 -9.47 18.60
N PRO A 159 0.94 -10.38 19.54
CA PRO A 159 1.25 -11.78 19.23
C PRO A 159 0.07 -12.46 18.51
N ASN A 160 0.40 -13.27 17.49
CA ASN A 160 -0.56 -13.93 16.59
C ASN A 160 -1.58 -12.96 15.96
N SER A 161 -1.25 -11.67 15.91
CA SER A 161 -2.16 -10.61 15.50
C SER A 161 -3.51 -10.72 16.23
N ARG A 162 -3.51 -10.87 17.56
CA ARG A 162 -4.73 -11.01 18.36
C ARG A 162 -5.68 -9.81 18.18
N MET A 163 -5.13 -8.60 18.03
CA MET A 163 -5.89 -7.38 17.74
C MET A 163 -5.82 -7.02 16.25
N LYS A 164 -6.91 -6.46 15.69
CA LYS A 164 -6.89 -5.85 14.35
C LYS A 164 -5.80 -4.77 14.29
N TRP A 165 -4.96 -4.81 13.26
CA TRP A 165 -3.75 -3.98 13.17
C TRP A 165 -4.04 -2.48 13.30
N LYS A 166 -5.03 -1.97 12.56
CA LYS A 166 -5.50 -0.58 12.69
C LYS A 166 -5.82 -0.22 14.14
N ARG A 167 -6.71 -1.00 14.78
CA ARG A 167 -7.06 -0.84 16.21
C ARG A 167 -5.84 -0.94 17.13
N PHE A 168 -4.92 -1.85 16.85
CA PHE A 168 -3.70 -2.00 17.62
C PHE A 168 -2.81 -0.75 17.52
N PHE A 169 -2.60 -0.19 16.34
CA PHE A 169 -1.83 1.04 16.15
C PHE A 169 -2.45 2.23 16.88
N TYR A 170 -3.76 2.44 16.75
CA TYR A 170 -4.44 3.50 17.51
C TYR A 170 -4.36 3.29 19.03
N LYS A 171 -4.43 2.05 19.50
CA LYS A 171 -4.18 1.75 20.92
C LYS A 171 -2.75 2.12 21.33
N GLN A 172 -1.74 1.87 20.49
CA GLN A 172 -0.37 2.27 20.78
C GLN A 172 -0.22 3.80 20.87
N LEU A 173 -0.92 4.57 20.02
CA LEU A 173 -0.95 6.03 20.11
C LEU A 173 -1.61 6.50 21.42
N CYS A 174 -2.79 5.96 21.75
CA CYS A 174 -3.50 6.27 22.99
C CYS A 174 -2.64 6.00 24.25
N GLU A 175 -1.95 4.85 24.27
CA GLU A 175 -1.05 4.48 25.37
C GLU A 175 0.18 5.41 25.48
N GLN A 176 0.68 5.94 24.36
CA GLN A 176 1.79 6.92 24.36
C GLN A 176 1.36 8.27 24.93
N GLU A 177 0.12 8.69 24.69
CA GLU A 177 -0.43 9.95 25.21
C GLU A 177 -0.96 9.85 26.65
N GLY A 178 -1.02 8.64 27.22
CA GLY A 178 -1.66 8.40 28.52
C GLY A 178 -3.20 8.55 28.47
N ILE A 179 -3.79 8.51 27.27
CA ILE A 179 -5.23 8.64 27.04
C ILE A 179 -5.82 7.24 26.86
N TYR A 180 -6.84 6.89 27.63
CA TYR A 180 -7.48 5.56 27.55
C TYR A 180 -8.66 5.50 26.57
N VAL A 181 -9.12 6.65 26.08
CA VAL A 181 -10.22 6.78 25.12
C VAL A 181 -9.68 7.31 23.79
N CYS A 182 -9.74 6.46 22.76
CA CYS A 182 -9.27 6.85 21.43
C CYS A 182 -10.14 7.94 20.82
N ARG A 183 -9.52 9.04 20.36
CA ARG A 183 -10.17 10.19 19.72
C ARG A 183 -10.04 10.21 18.19
N SER A 184 -9.45 9.15 17.61
CA SER A 184 -9.24 9.08 16.16
C SER A 184 -10.59 9.07 15.44
N PRO A 185 -10.83 10.01 14.50
CA PRO A 185 -12.06 10.03 13.72
C PRO A 185 -12.16 8.82 12.77
N SER A 186 -11.01 8.27 12.34
CA SER A 186 -10.97 7.01 11.58
C SER A 186 -11.48 5.82 12.40
N CYS A 187 -11.37 5.86 13.74
CA CYS A 187 -12.05 4.89 14.59
C CYS A 187 -13.57 5.05 14.54
N GLU A 188 -14.10 6.29 14.65
CA GLU A 188 -15.55 6.56 14.61
C GLU A 188 -16.20 6.19 13.27
N ALA A 189 -15.50 6.43 12.16
CA ALA A 189 -15.94 6.04 10.83
C ALA A 189 -15.79 4.53 10.54
N CYS A 190 -15.07 3.78 11.40
CA CYS A 190 -14.85 2.36 11.19
C CYS A 190 -16.13 1.56 11.43
N GLN A 191 -16.47 0.67 10.49
CA GLN A 191 -17.62 -0.24 10.58
C GLN A 191 -17.68 -1.12 11.84
N ASP A 192 -16.56 -1.28 12.56
CA ASP A 192 -16.47 -2.04 13.80
C ASP A 192 -16.34 -1.16 15.06
N TYR A 193 -16.58 0.15 14.96
CA TYR A 193 -16.47 1.09 16.09
C TYR A 193 -17.25 0.60 17.32
N ALA A 194 -18.52 0.23 17.13
CA ALA A 194 -19.40 -0.22 18.22
C ALA A 194 -18.89 -1.49 18.92
N LYS A 195 -18.13 -2.35 18.24
CA LYS A 195 -17.50 -3.54 18.86
C LYS A 195 -16.23 -3.20 19.64
N CYS A 196 -15.67 -2.03 19.41
CA CYS A 196 -14.43 -1.57 20.04
C CYS A 196 -14.68 -0.66 21.25
N PHE A 197 -15.79 0.09 21.27
CA PHE A 197 -16.14 1.09 22.29
C PHE A 197 -17.55 0.93 22.87
N GLY A 198 -18.27 -0.14 22.52
CA GLY A 198 -19.53 -0.48 23.17
C GLY A 198 -19.32 -0.87 24.64
N PRO A 199 -20.35 -0.76 25.49
CA PRO A 199 -20.27 -1.18 26.89
C PRO A 199 -19.86 -2.66 26.96
N ASP A 200 -18.84 -2.95 27.78
CA ASP A 200 -18.40 -4.32 28.05
C ASP A 200 -19.59 -5.14 28.57
N GLN A 201 -19.84 -6.31 27.97
CA GLN A 201 -20.72 -7.34 28.55
C GLN A 201 -19.92 -8.27 29.46
#